data_AF-A0A7W3TZU6-F1
#
_entry.id   AF-A0A7W3TZU6-F1
#
_cell.length_a   1.000
_cell.length_b   1.000
_cell.length_c   1.000
_cell.angle_alpha   90.00
_cell.angle_beta   90.00
_cell.angle_gamma   90.00
#
_symmetry.space_group_name_H-M   'P 1'
#
loop_
_entity.id
_entity.type
_entity.pdbx_description
1 polymer ?
#
loop_
_entity_poly.entity_id
_entity_poly.type
_entity_poly.pdbx_seq_one_letter_code
_entity_poly.pdbx_strand_id
1 'polypeptide(L)'
;MSVELVYKSIKGNNYYWTTESHFTRKKENHYQWERITELTAILPKLVSDYPNLFTSKNIERFYVYDVDKDNYASIELASTTSDPQTKDSNYSCPIKLNNGKYYAIAIDTKEGRFFFSTSKSKFIKDLTDENIRRWKELDKASATANSIRLNKKIWNKYPGWNPLSNYVINLKTGKAVWPNEEFKNGFVPIEKNPDSVNSALILMLLAQLTEQLTIHFKAANSIPTIDNDNDQTIIPEIDLEQYNAQKVYEAFKYLTMALSQQVKVNQALKAYDNGILQDYLHTVEVTDIEQLDTIRFVRQLQKSRKARRQIKDLALLLNTISKNMNIEKILKSLGQNPSLKNQYHYRNHETGKILLTQLNKTE
;
A
#
# COMPACT_ATOMS: atom_id res chain seq x y z
N MET A 1 24.11 -39.82 17.45
CA MET A 1 23.08 -38.93 16.88
C MET A 1 23.80 -37.74 16.32
N SER A 2 24.01 -37.74 15.01
CA SER A 2 24.52 -36.57 14.29
C SER A 2 23.44 -36.12 13.33
N VAL A 3 23.21 -34.82 13.26
CA VAL A 3 22.16 -34.24 12.43
C VAL A 3 22.71 -33.12 11.56
N GLU A 4 22.20 -33.03 10.35
CA GLU A 4 22.67 -32.09 9.34
C GLU A 4 21.54 -31.16 8.91
N LEU A 5 21.89 -29.91 8.60
CA LEU A 5 20.96 -28.96 8.02
C LEU A 5 20.91 -29.15 6.50
N VAL A 6 19.73 -29.50 5.99
CA VAL A 6 19.53 -29.80 4.58
C VAL A 6 18.52 -28.87 3.95
N TYR A 7 18.91 -28.23 2.85
CA TYR A 7 18.01 -27.52 1.96
C TYR A 7 17.61 -28.38 0.76
N LYS A 8 16.30 -28.58 0.58
CA LYS A 8 15.75 -29.35 -0.54
C LYS A 8 15.27 -28.43 -1.66
N SER A 9 16.01 -28.40 -2.76
CA SER A 9 15.67 -27.56 -3.92
C SER A 9 14.37 -28.00 -4.62
N ILE A 10 13.82 -27.13 -5.46
CA ILE A 10 12.61 -27.40 -6.25
C ILE A 10 12.79 -28.61 -7.18
N LYS A 11 14.02 -28.86 -7.63
CA LYS A 11 14.38 -29.99 -8.49
C LYS A 11 14.64 -31.28 -7.70
N GLY A 12 14.41 -31.31 -6.39
CA GLY A 12 14.60 -32.49 -5.54
C GLY A 12 16.05 -32.73 -5.07
N ASN A 13 17.00 -31.89 -5.45
CA ASN A 13 18.39 -32.00 -4.99
C ASN A 13 18.51 -31.52 -3.54
N ASN A 14 19.23 -32.29 -2.72
CA ASN A 14 19.60 -31.96 -1.34
C ASN A 14 20.92 -31.19 -1.33
N TYR A 15 20.95 -30.10 -0.56
CA TYR A 15 22.14 -29.30 -0.29
C TYR A 15 22.35 -29.25 1.21
N TYR A 16 23.54 -29.60 1.66
CA TYR A 16 23.89 -29.74 3.06
C TYR A 16 24.72 -28.54 3.50
N TRP A 17 24.51 -28.08 4.72
CA TRP A 17 25.31 -27.02 5.33
C TRP A 17 26.73 -27.54 5.62
N THR A 18 27.74 -26.73 5.31
CA THR A 18 29.15 -27.12 5.46
C THR A 18 29.84 -26.44 6.63
N THR A 19 30.99 -26.98 7.05
CA THR A 19 31.89 -26.34 8.04
C THR A 19 32.41 -24.98 7.58
N GLU A 20 32.46 -24.75 6.27
CA GLU A 20 32.80 -23.48 5.62
C GLU A 20 31.60 -22.54 5.44
N SER A 21 30.50 -22.79 6.15
CA SER A 21 29.31 -21.91 6.22
C SER A 21 28.62 -21.63 4.87
N HIS A 22 28.47 -22.66 4.03
CA HIS A 22 27.68 -22.59 2.79
C HIS A 22 26.91 -23.88 2.51
N PHE A 23 26.11 -23.90 1.45
CA PHE A 23 25.32 -25.08 1.04
C PHE A 23 25.94 -25.80 -0.17
N THR A 24 26.23 -27.09 -0.04
CA THR A 24 26.80 -27.90 -1.13
C THR A 24 26.10 -29.26 -1.30
N ARG A 25 26.29 -29.88 -2.47
CA ARG A 25 25.84 -31.26 -2.74
C ARG A 25 26.94 -32.29 -2.52
N LYS A 26 28.19 -31.85 -2.54
CA LYS A 26 29.35 -32.74 -2.35
C LYS A 26 29.36 -33.22 -0.91
N LYS A 27 29.65 -34.49 -0.66
CA LYS A 27 29.65 -35.08 0.70
C LYS A 27 30.80 -34.60 1.59
N GLU A 28 31.70 -33.79 1.05
CA GLU A 28 32.86 -33.26 1.75
C GLU A 28 32.43 -32.10 2.66
N ASN A 29 32.92 -32.12 3.91
CA ASN A 29 32.80 -31.03 4.88
C ASN A 29 31.37 -30.68 5.33
N HIS A 30 30.43 -31.62 5.35
CA HIS A 30 29.12 -31.39 5.96
C HIS A 30 29.26 -31.09 7.45
N TYR A 31 28.57 -30.06 7.92
CA TYR A 31 28.57 -29.72 9.33
C TYR A 31 27.48 -30.53 10.04
N GLN A 32 27.89 -31.26 11.07
CA GLN A 32 27.02 -32.11 11.87
C GLN A 32 26.86 -31.53 13.28
N TRP A 33 25.62 -31.49 13.76
CA TRP A 33 25.30 -31.18 15.15
C TRP A 33 25.02 -32.48 15.92
N GLU A 34 25.35 -32.53 17.21
CA GLU A 34 25.11 -33.74 18.02
C GLU A 34 23.62 -33.93 18.35
N ARG A 35 22.82 -32.85 18.31
CA ARG A 35 21.39 -32.90 18.65
C ARG A 35 20.56 -31.97 17.77
N ILE A 36 19.34 -32.42 17.46
CA ILE A 36 18.33 -31.60 16.75
C ILE A 36 18.08 -30.29 17.50
N THR A 37 18.05 -30.32 18.83
CA THR A 37 17.82 -29.14 19.66
C THR A 37 18.90 -28.07 19.48
N GLU A 38 20.16 -28.46 19.25
CA GLU A 38 21.27 -27.53 19.02
C GLU A 38 21.14 -26.86 17.65
N LEU A 39 20.83 -27.65 16.62
CA LEU A 39 20.57 -27.13 15.29
C LEU A 39 19.37 -26.15 15.29
N THR A 40 18.26 -26.52 15.91
CA THR A 40 17.06 -25.66 15.97
C THR A 40 17.33 -24.38 16.76
N ALA A 41 18.16 -24.43 17.81
CA ALA A 41 18.52 -23.26 18.60
C ALA A 41 19.46 -22.30 17.84
N ILE A 42 20.39 -22.81 17.03
CA ILE A 42 21.36 -21.98 16.31
C ILE A 42 20.87 -21.50 14.94
N LEU A 43 19.84 -22.13 14.38
CA LEU A 43 19.30 -21.79 13.06
C LEU A 43 18.86 -20.32 12.93
N PRO A 44 18.14 -19.71 13.90
CA PRO A 44 17.82 -18.27 13.82
C PRO A 44 19.06 -17.39 13.71
N LYS A 45 20.15 -17.77 14.39
CA LYS A 45 21.43 -17.07 14.34
C LYS A 45 22.10 -17.26 12.97
N LEU A 46 22.11 -18.47 12.41
CA LEU A 46 22.63 -18.71 11.06
C LEU A 46 21.86 -17.95 9.97
N VAL A 47 20.54 -17.82 10.11
CA VAL A 47 19.70 -17.01 9.20
C VAL A 47 20.05 -15.52 9.29
N SER A 48 20.36 -15.04 10.50
CA SER A 48 20.80 -13.66 10.74
C SER A 48 22.21 -13.39 10.21
N ASP A 49 23.14 -14.31 10.42
CA ASP A 49 24.56 -14.15 10.07
C ASP A 49 24.81 -14.30 8.56
N TYR A 50 23.98 -15.09 7.85
CA TYR A 50 24.14 -15.37 6.42
C TYR A 50 22.86 -15.10 5.58
N PRO A 51 22.30 -13.88 5.61
CA PRO A 51 20.98 -13.59 5.04
C PRO A 51 20.88 -14.01 3.56
N ASN A 52 21.85 -13.67 2.71
CA ASN A 52 21.80 -13.98 1.27
C ASN A 52 21.68 -15.48 0.94
N LEU A 53 22.19 -16.37 1.82
CA LEU A 53 22.12 -17.81 1.65
C LEU A 53 20.76 -18.40 2.09
N PHE A 54 20.04 -17.73 2.98
CA PHE A 54 18.76 -18.17 3.53
C PHE A 54 17.56 -17.43 2.92
N THR A 55 17.60 -16.10 2.72
CA THR A 55 16.46 -15.30 2.24
C THR A 55 16.05 -15.63 0.80
N SER A 56 16.99 -16.10 -0.03
CA SER A 56 16.71 -16.57 -1.40
C SER A 56 16.08 -17.97 -1.45
N LYS A 57 15.99 -18.67 -0.30
CA LYS A 57 15.53 -20.05 -0.16
C LYS A 57 14.25 -20.09 0.69
N ASN A 58 13.25 -20.87 0.27
CA ASN A 58 12.01 -21.00 1.06
C ASN A 58 12.30 -21.74 2.38
N ILE A 59 11.89 -21.16 3.52
CA ILE A 59 12.12 -21.68 4.88
C ILE A 59 11.54 -23.10 5.06
N GLU A 60 10.40 -23.37 4.42
CA GLU A 60 9.72 -24.69 4.45
C GLU A 60 10.51 -25.83 3.80
N ARG A 61 11.63 -25.52 3.15
CA ARG A 61 12.48 -26.48 2.45
C ARG A 61 13.78 -26.77 3.18
N PHE A 62 13.94 -26.23 4.39
CA PHE A 62 15.00 -26.66 5.30
C PHE A 62 14.49 -27.83 6.15
N TYR A 63 15.30 -28.87 6.21
CA TYR A 63 15.06 -30.10 6.93
C TYR A 63 16.25 -30.40 7.81
N VAL A 64 15.99 -31.11 8.89
CA VAL A 64 17.03 -31.79 9.65
C VAL A 64 17.15 -33.19 9.08
N TYR A 65 18.34 -33.55 8.61
CA TYR A 65 18.65 -34.92 8.24
C TYR A 65 19.29 -35.63 9.43
N ASP A 66 18.66 -36.72 9.88
CA ASP A 66 19.19 -37.60 10.92
C ASP A 66 20.06 -38.66 10.23
N VAL A 67 21.37 -38.58 10.46
CA VAL A 67 22.36 -39.43 9.80
C VAL A 67 22.24 -40.88 10.28
N ASP A 68 21.84 -41.10 11.54
CA ASP A 68 21.76 -42.44 12.12
C ASP A 68 20.46 -43.17 11.72
N LYS A 69 19.39 -42.42 11.45
CA LYS A 69 18.06 -42.96 11.09
C LYS A 69 17.70 -42.82 9.60
N ASP A 70 18.59 -42.24 8.81
CA ASP A 70 18.40 -41.91 7.38
C ASP A 70 17.03 -41.28 7.09
N ASN A 71 16.66 -40.28 7.89
CA ASN A 71 15.34 -39.65 7.81
C ASN A 71 15.41 -38.11 7.85
N TYR A 72 14.42 -37.47 7.24
CA TYR A 72 14.28 -36.02 7.18
C TYR A 72 13.13 -35.56 8.09
N ALA A 73 13.43 -34.69 9.04
CA ALA A 73 12.44 -34.01 9.87
C ALA A 73 12.30 -32.55 9.45
N SER A 74 11.07 -32.02 9.48
CA SER A 74 10.81 -30.59 9.26
C SER A 74 11.30 -29.77 10.45
N ILE A 75 11.86 -28.59 10.19
CA ILE A 75 12.31 -27.68 11.25
C ILE A 75 11.14 -26.82 11.72
N GLU A 76 10.73 -26.99 12.97
CA GLU A 76 9.80 -26.07 13.63
C GLU A 76 10.59 -24.94 14.30
N LEU A 77 10.58 -23.74 13.71
CA LEU A 77 11.15 -22.56 14.36
C LEU A 77 10.19 -22.07 15.44
N ALA A 78 10.62 -22.08 16.71
CA ALA A 78 9.89 -21.47 17.80
C ALA A 78 9.83 -19.94 17.57
N SER A 79 8.63 -19.41 17.36
CA SER A 79 8.38 -17.99 17.16
C SER A 79 8.51 -17.23 18.48
N THR A 80 9.67 -16.62 18.73
CA THR A 80 9.81 -15.57 19.74
C THR A 80 9.32 -14.25 19.19
N THR A 81 8.09 -13.86 19.52
CA THR A 81 7.73 -12.57 20.16
C THR A 81 6.22 -12.38 20.17
N SER A 82 5.76 -11.90 21.32
CA SER A 82 4.41 -11.68 21.80
C SER A 82 3.71 -10.50 21.10
N ASP A 83 2.54 -10.75 20.51
CA ASP A 83 1.32 -9.96 20.74
C ASP A 83 0.10 -10.74 20.23
N PRO A 84 -1.07 -10.66 20.89
CA PRO A 84 -2.18 -11.60 20.69
C PRO A 84 -2.97 -11.26 19.43
N GLN A 85 -2.50 -11.72 18.27
CA GLN A 85 -3.36 -11.89 17.10
C GLN A 85 -4.02 -13.27 17.17
N THR A 86 -5.34 -13.24 17.24
CA THR A 86 -6.26 -14.36 17.07
C THR A 86 -5.77 -15.34 16.00
N LYS A 87 -5.53 -16.57 16.44
CA LYS A 87 -5.30 -17.72 15.57
C LYS A 87 -6.55 -18.00 14.74
N ASP A 88 -6.58 -17.55 13.50
CA ASP A 88 -7.36 -18.22 12.46
C ASP A 88 -6.47 -19.27 11.79
N SER A 89 -6.31 -20.38 12.51
CA SER A 89 -5.88 -21.66 11.98
C SER A 89 -6.92 -22.18 10.97
N ASN A 90 -6.43 -22.73 9.84
CA ASN A 90 -7.16 -23.44 8.77
C ASN A 90 -7.42 -22.66 7.47
N TYR A 91 -6.45 -21.90 6.95
CA TYR A 91 -6.41 -21.66 5.50
C TYR A 91 -5.49 -22.68 4.81
N SER A 92 -6.08 -23.72 4.23
CA SER A 92 -5.42 -24.56 3.22
C SER A 92 -5.80 -24.01 1.85
N CYS A 93 -4.82 -23.57 1.06
CA CYS A 93 -5.06 -23.15 -0.31
C CYS A 93 -5.58 -24.36 -1.11
N PRO A 94 -6.82 -24.34 -1.64
CA PRO A 94 -7.42 -25.52 -2.29
C PRO A 94 -6.78 -25.88 -3.64
N ILE A 95 -5.69 -25.20 -4.04
CA ILE A 95 -5.08 -25.32 -5.36
C ILE A 95 -3.59 -25.58 -5.23
N LYS A 96 -3.11 -26.66 -5.86
CA LYS A 96 -1.67 -26.89 -6.08
C LYS A 96 -1.12 -25.81 -7.03
N LEU A 97 -0.55 -24.74 -6.47
CA LEU A 97 0.04 -23.64 -7.21
C LEU A 97 1.42 -24.03 -7.79
N ASN A 98 1.44 -24.87 -8.83
CA ASN A 98 2.68 -25.37 -9.43
C ASN A 98 3.52 -24.30 -10.17
N ASN A 99 2.96 -23.12 -10.46
CA ASN A 99 3.57 -22.15 -11.39
C ASN A 99 4.20 -20.91 -10.74
N GLY A 100 4.41 -20.89 -9.42
CA GLY A 100 5.03 -19.75 -8.73
C GLY A 100 4.27 -18.42 -8.88
N LYS A 101 3.00 -18.46 -9.30
CA LYS A 101 2.08 -17.32 -9.43
C LYS A 101 1.05 -17.39 -8.31
N TYR A 102 1.21 -16.54 -7.30
CA TYR A 102 0.47 -16.61 -6.04
C TYR A 102 -0.37 -15.37 -5.76
N TYR A 103 -0.28 -14.33 -6.59
CA TYR A 103 -1.13 -13.16 -6.47
C TYR A 103 -2.32 -13.26 -7.41
N ALA A 104 -3.52 -12.98 -6.90
CA ALA A 104 -4.74 -12.88 -7.68
C ALA A 104 -5.50 -11.61 -7.30
N ILE A 105 -6.31 -11.08 -8.22
CA ILE A 105 -7.17 -9.93 -7.95
C ILE A 105 -8.54 -10.48 -7.58
N ALA A 106 -9.02 -10.11 -6.41
CA ALA A 106 -10.29 -10.57 -5.87
C ALA A 106 -11.19 -9.39 -5.52
N ILE A 107 -12.49 -9.65 -5.44
CA ILE A 107 -13.50 -8.74 -4.89
C ILE A 107 -14.46 -9.57 -4.04
N ASP A 108 -14.74 -9.10 -2.84
CA ASP A 108 -15.72 -9.72 -1.95
C ASP A 108 -17.05 -8.99 -2.09
N THR A 109 -18.12 -9.73 -2.37
CA THR A 109 -19.49 -9.23 -2.43
C THR A 109 -20.37 -10.02 -1.47
N LYS A 110 -21.65 -9.62 -1.33
CA LYS A 110 -22.62 -10.37 -0.52
C LYS A 110 -22.79 -11.83 -0.98
N GLU A 111 -22.48 -12.12 -2.24
CA GLU A 111 -22.63 -13.45 -2.85
C GLU A 111 -21.35 -14.30 -2.75
N GLY A 112 -20.29 -13.75 -2.15
CA GLY A 112 -19.00 -14.41 -1.95
C GLY A 112 -17.86 -13.71 -2.69
N ARG A 113 -16.72 -14.41 -2.74
CA ARG A 113 -15.48 -13.92 -3.35
C ARG A 113 -15.43 -14.23 -4.83
N PHE A 114 -15.07 -13.24 -5.65
CA PHE A 114 -14.85 -13.41 -7.08
C PHE A 114 -13.43 -13.01 -7.46
N PHE A 115 -12.87 -13.68 -8.48
CA PHE A 115 -11.50 -13.49 -8.96
C PHE A 115 -11.48 -13.01 -10.40
N PHE A 116 -10.52 -12.16 -10.73
CA PHE A 116 -10.45 -11.56 -12.04
C PHE A 116 -9.84 -12.49 -13.11
N SER A 117 -10.53 -12.62 -14.24
CA SER A 117 -10.04 -13.27 -15.44
C SER A 117 -9.71 -12.23 -16.52
N THR A 118 -8.45 -12.19 -16.96
CA THR A 118 -8.04 -11.33 -18.09
C THR A 118 -8.56 -11.83 -19.42
N SER A 119 -8.61 -13.15 -19.64
CA SER A 119 -9.08 -13.74 -20.91
C SER A 119 -10.56 -13.47 -21.15
N LYS A 120 -11.38 -13.56 -20.10
CA LYS A 120 -12.83 -13.32 -20.17
C LYS A 120 -13.21 -11.87 -19.80
N SER A 121 -12.25 -11.06 -19.34
CA SER A 121 -12.45 -9.69 -18.84
C SER A 121 -13.67 -9.58 -17.90
N LYS A 122 -13.73 -10.50 -16.92
CA LYS A 122 -14.85 -10.66 -15.97
C LYS A 122 -14.37 -11.28 -14.65
N PHE A 123 -15.16 -11.09 -13.60
CA PHE A 123 -14.97 -11.70 -12.30
C PHE A 123 -15.68 -13.07 -12.23
N ILE A 124 -14.98 -14.08 -11.71
CA ILE A 124 -15.38 -15.50 -11.67
C ILE A 124 -15.31 -15.99 -10.23
N LYS A 125 -16.37 -16.64 -9.73
CA LYS A 125 -16.47 -17.12 -8.35
C LYS A 125 -15.57 -18.33 -8.06
N ASP A 126 -15.44 -19.22 -9.03
CA ASP A 126 -14.69 -20.46 -8.88
C ASP A 126 -13.19 -20.23 -9.08
N LEU A 127 -12.43 -20.31 -7.98
CA LEU A 127 -10.97 -20.16 -7.97
C LEU A 127 -10.23 -21.23 -8.78
N THR A 128 -10.88 -22.38 -9.03
CA THR A 128 -10.32 -23.49 -9.81
C THR A 128 -10.37 -23.26 -11.32
N ASP A 129 -11.10 -22.24 -11.80
CA ASP A 129 -11.12 -21.88 -13.22
C ASP A 129 -9.72 -21.47 -13.70
N GLU A 130 -9.18 -22.21 -14.67
CA GLU A 130 -7.87 -21.96 -15.30
C GLU A 130 -7.75 -20.57 -15.92
N ASN A 131 -8.89 -19.94 -16.22
CA ASN A 131 -8.96 -18.60 -16.80
C ASN A 131 -8.71 -17.48 -15.79
N ILE A 132 -8.59 -17.79 -14.49
CA ILE A 132 -8.24 -16.79 -13.48
C ILE A 132 -6.79 -16.36 -13.67
N ARG A 133 -6.60 -15.06 -13.83
CA ARG A 133 -5.26 -14.51 -13.99
C ARG A 133 -4.56 -14.52 -12.64
N ARG A 134 -3.32 -15.04 -12.64
CA ARG A 134 -2.44 -15.07 -11.48
C ARG A 134 -1.11 -14.42 -11.84
N TRP A 135 -0.51 -13.72 -10.88
CA TRP A 135 0.75 -13.01 -11.03
C TRP A 135 1.80 -13.59 -10.07
N LYS A 136 3.06 -13.51 -10.52
CA LYS A 136 4.24 -13.87 -9.71
C LYS A 136 4.73 -12.71 -8.86
N GLU A 137 4.58 -11.48 -9.34
CA GLU A 137 5.04 -10.25 -8.70
C GLU A 137 3.83 -9.42 -8.23
N LEU A 138 3.92 -8.87 -7.02
CA LEU A 138 2.87 -8.04 -6.42
C LEU A 138 2.65 -6.77 -7.23
N ASP A 139 3.71 -6.11 -7.69
CA ASP A 139 3.65 -4.82 -8.40
C ASP A 139 2.86 -4.92 -9.70
N LYS A 140 3.02 -6.02 -10.43
CA LYS A 140 2.24 -6.29 -11.65
C LYS A 140 0.77 -6.58 -11.32
N ALA A 141 0.51 -7.27 -10.22
CA ALA A 141 -0.84 -7.57 -9.76
C ALA A 141 -1.58 -6.30 -9.31
N SER A 142 -0.91 -5.44 -8.52
CA SER A 142 -1.45 -4.17 -8.02
C SER A 142 -1.64 -3.15 -9.16
N ALA A 143 -0.69 -3.05 -10.10
CA ALA A 143 -0.84 -2.23 -11.30
C ALA A 143 -2.04 -2.67 -12.16
N THR A 144 -2.24 -3.98 -12.30
CA THR A 144 -3.40 -4.50 -13.04
C THR A 144 -4.71 -4.29 -12.27
N ALA A 145 -4.71 -4.47 -10.94
CA ALA A 145 -5.87 -4.18 -10.09
C ALA A 145 -6.30 -2.71 -10.19
N ASN A 146 -5.33 -1.79 -10.22
CA ASN A 146 -5.55 -0.37 -10.47
C ASN A 146 -6.10 -0.09 -11.88
N SER A 147 -5.56 -0.75 -12.90
CA SER A 147 -6.07 -0.61 -14.26
C SER A 147 -7.51 -1.10 -14.39
N ILE A 148 -7.87 -2.18 -13.68
CA ILE A 148 -9.24 -2.67 -13.63
C ILE A 148 -10.15 -1.65 -12.95
N ARG A 149 -9.75 -1.06 -11.81
CA ARG A 149 -10.52 0.00 -11.11
C ARG A 149 -10.94 1.14 -12.04
N LEU A 150 -10.06 1.53 -12.97
CA LEU A 150 -10.29 2.64 -13.89
C LEU A 150 -11.07 2.23 -15.16
N ASN A 151 -11.24 0.93 -15.42
CA ASN A 151 -11.81 0.45 -16.66
C ASN A 151 -13.35 0.39 -16.63
N LYS A 152 -13.98 1.45 -17.14
CA LYS A 152 -15.45 1.56 -17.24
C LYS A 152 -16.10 0.37 -17.96
N LYS A 153 -15.45 -0.23 -18.97
CA LYS A 153 -16.01 -1.38 -19.71
C LYS A 153 -16.18 -2.63 -18.84
N ILE A 154 -15.33 -2.80 -17.81
CA ILE A 154 -15.43 -3.93 -16.88
C ILE A 154 -16.58 -3.67 -15.90
N TRP A 155 -16.62 -2.48 -15.31
CA TRP A 155 -17.62 -2.14 -14.27
C TRP A 155 -19.03 -1.97 -14.79
N ASN A 156 -19.22 -1.59 -16.06
CA ASN A 156 -20.54 -1.57 -16.68
C ASN A 156 -21.23 -2.96 -16.68
N LYS A 157 -20.47 -4.05 -16.55
CA LYS A 157 -21.03 -5.42 -16.43
C LYS A 157 -21.54 -5.75 -15.02
N TYR A 158 -21.19 -4.93 -14.02
CA TYR A 158 -21.46 -5.16 -12.61
C TYR A 158 -22.09 -3.92 -11.95
N PRO A 159 -23.30 -3.51 -12.37
CA PRO A 159 -23.99 -2.37 -11.78
C PRO A 159 -24.24 -2.63 -10.28
N GLY A 160 -23.62 -1.83 -9.41
CA GLY A 160 -23.73 -1.95 -7.95
C GLY A 160 -22.49 -2.53 -7.25
N TRP A 161 -21.50 -3.02 -8.00
CA TRP A 161 -20.21 -3.41 -7.42
C TRP A 161 -19.31 -2.18 -7.29
N ASN A 162 -18.64 -2.02 -6.16
CA ASN A 162 -17.71 -0.93 -5.94
C ASN A 162 -16.35 -1.27 -6.58
N PRO A 163 -15.88 -0.49 -7.57
CA PRO A 163 -14.58 -0.72 -8.20
C PRO A 163 -13.42 -0.83 -7.21
N LEU A 164 -13.50 -0.06 -6.12
CA LEU A 164 -12.46 0.06 -5.10
C LEU A 164 -12.41 -1.11 -4.13
N SER A 165 -13.45 -1.94 -4.10
CA SER A 165 -13.49 -3.16 -3.30
C SER A 165 -12.65 -4.29 -3.89
N ASN A 166 -12.05 -4.12 -5.08
CA ASN A 166 -11.06 -5.06 -5.56
C ASN A 166 -9.76 -4.95 -4.75
N TYR A 167 -9.11 -6.07 -4.53
CA TYR A 167 -7.86 -6.17 -3.78
C TYR A 167 -6.98 -7.27 -4.36
N VAL A 168 -5.69 -7.26 -4.04
CA VAL A 168 -4.79 -8.37 -4.39
C VAL A 168 -4.70 -9.29 -3.19
N ILE A 169 -4.96 -10.57 -3.41
CA ILE A 169 -4.81 -11.63 -2.41
C ILE A 169 -3.56 -12.45 -2.73
N ASN A 170 -2.79 -12.77 -1.69
CA ASN A 170 -1.75 -13.79 -1.78
C ASN A 170 -2.36 -15.16 -1.46
N LEU A 171 -2.57 -15.96 -2.50
CA LEU A 171 -3.20 -17.27 -2.45
C LEU A 171 -2.44 -18.30 -1.61
N LYS A 172 -1.15 -18.10 -1.31
CA LYS A 172 -0.42 -18.98 -0.37
C LYS A 172 -0.86 -18.73 1.07
N THR A 173 -1.01 -17.46 1.42
CA THR A 173 -1.29 -17.01 2.79
C THR A 173 -2.76 -16.75 3.06
N GLY A 174 -3.59 -16.66 2.02
CA GLY A 174 -4.99 -16.22 2.11
C GLY A 174 -5.16 -14.72 2.44
N LYS A 175 -4.08 -13.97 2.65
CA LYS A 175 -4.13 -12.56 3.06
C LYS A 175 -4.27 -11.60 1.89
N ALA A 176 -5.08 -10.56 2.07
CA ALA A 176 -5.06 -9.38 1.20
C ALA A 176 -3.74 -8.63 1.42
N VAL A 177 -3.00 -8.42 0.33
CA VAL A 177 -1.65 -7.81 0.31
C VAL A 177 -1.65 -6.43 -0.36
N TRP A 178 -2.78 -6.03 -0.93
CA TRP A 178 -2.99 -4.71 -1.52
C TRP A 178 -4.50 -4.43 -1.58
N PRO A 179 -5.00 -3.22 -1.31
CA PRO A 179 -4.24 -2.00 -0.97
C PRO A 179 -3.63 -2.03 0.45
N ASN A 180 -2.61 -1.19 0.70
CA ASN A 180 -1.93 -1.07 1.99
C ASN A 180 -2.91 -0.82 3.15
N GLU A 181 -2.54 -1.23 4.36
CA GLU A 181 -3.34 -1.19 5.62
C GLU A 181 -4.05 0.16 5.88
N GLU A 182 -3.53 1.28 5.36
CA GLU A 182 -4.18 2.60 5.42
C GLU A 182 -5.59 2.63 4.78
N PHE A 183 -5.89 1.72 3.85
CA PHE A 183 -7.23 1.56 3.26
C PHE A 183 -8.18 0.71 4.13
N LYS A 184 -7.69 -0.12 5.06
CA LYS A 184 -8.55 -0.96 5.91
C LYS A 184 -9.29 -0.16 6.98
N ASN A 185 -8.71 0.94 7.44
CA ASN A 185 -9.32 1.81 8.45
C ASN A 185 -10.33 2.80 7.84
N GLY A 186 -10.43 2.86 6.52
CA GLY A 186 -11.38 3.69 5.79
C GLY A 186 -12.44 2.83 5.11
N PHE A 187 -13.43 2.34 5.87
CA PHE A 187 -14.73 2.01 5.26
C PHE A 187 -15.21 3.28 4.53
N VAL A 188 -15.01 3.32 3.22
CA VAL A 188 -15.60 4.35 2.36
C VAL A 188 -17.06 3.96 2.21
N PRO A 189 -18.02 4.71 2.80
CA PRO A 189 -19.42 4.45 2.56
C PRO A 189 -19.68 4.62 1.06
N ILE A 190 -20.53 3.76 0.52
CA ILE A 190 -21.06 3.90 -0.84
C ILE A 190 -21.82 5.23 -0.87
N GLU A 191 -21.23 6.25 -1.50
CA GLU A 191 -21.92 7.51 -1.74
C GLU A 191 -22.90 7.32 -2.91
N LYS A 192 -24.19 7.44 -2.61
CA LYS A 192 -25.29 7.42 -3.60
C LYS A 192 -25.40 8.70 -4.42
N ASN A 193 -24.45 9.65 -4.32
CA ASN A 193 -24.57 10.95 -4.95
C ASN A 193 -23.54 11.11 -6.08
N PRO A 194 -23.95 11.24 -7.35
CA PRO A 194 -23.03 11.36 -8.49
C PRO A 194 -22.28 12.70 -8.57
N ASP A 195 -22.66 13.69 -7.76
CA ASP A 195 -22.02 15.02 -7.72
C ASP A 195 -20.97 15.18 -6.60
N SER A 196 -20.68 14.14 -5.83
CA SER A 196 -19.63 14.20 -4.83
C SER A 196 -18.27 13.84 -5.41
N VAL A 197 -17.27 14.65 -5.04
CA VAL A 197 -15.85 14.38 -5.21
C VAL A 197 -15.59 12.92 -4.81
N ASN A 198 -15.22 12.06 -5.78
CA ASN A 198 -14.98 10.64 -5.52
C ASN A 198 -13.72 10.50 -4.65
N SER A 199 -13.93 10.60 -3.34
CA SER A 199 -12.89 10.83 -2.34
C SER A 199 -11.86 9.71 -2.36
N ALA A 200 -12.28 8.49 -2.67
CA ALA A 200 -11.39 7.36 -2.81
C ALA A 200 -10.56 7.37 -4.10
N LEU A 201 -11.11 7.84 -5.24
CA LEU A 201 -10.33 8.03 -6.46
C LEU A 201 -9.24 9.09 -6.25
N ILE A 202 -9.56 10.19 -5.58
CA ILE A 202 -8.62 11.27 -5.29
C ILE A 202 -7.51 10.83 -4.33
N LEU A 203 -7.86 10.12 -3.26
CA LEU A 203 -6.87 9.57 -2.34
C LEU A 203 -5.96 8.53 -3.02
N MET A 204 -6.50 7.73 -3.92
CA MET A 204 -5.72 6.78 -4.72
C MET A 204 -4.72 7.49 -5.64
N LEU A 205 -5.17 8.49 -6.40
CA LEU A 205 -4.30 9.28 -7.28
C LEU A 205 -3.23 10.03 -6.47
N LEU A 206 -3.58 10.54 -5.30
CA LEU A 206 -2.65 11.21 -4.39
C LEU A 206 -1.57 10.25 -3.88
N ALA A 207 -1.93 9.03 -3.51
CA ALA A 207 -0.96 8.03 -3.04
C ALA A 207 0.05 7.65 -4.14
N GLN A 208 -0.43 7.41 -5.36
CA GLN A 208 0.44 7.14 -6.51
C GLN A 208 1.42 8.29 -6.77
N LEU A 209 0.92 9.53 -6.73
CA LEU A 209 1.75 10.71 -6.89
C LEU A 209 2.74 10.89 -5.73
N THR A 210 2.34 10.56 -4.50
CA THR A 210 3.20 10.65 -3.31
C THR A 210 4.40 9.73 -3.44
N GLU A 211 4.18 8.48 -3.85
CA GLU A 211 5.26 7.52 -4.05
C GLU A 211 6.26 7.99 -5.10
N GLN A 212 5.75 8.46 -6.26
CA GLN A 212 6.58 9.02 -7.33
C GLN A 212 7.41 10.22 -6.88
N LEU A 213 6.77 11.19 -6.20
CA LEU A 213 7.44 12.41 -5.75
C LEU A 213 8.41 12.17 -4.59
N THR A 214 8.11 11.20 -3.71
CA THR A 214 9.04 10.80 -2.64
C THR A 214 10.34 10.25 -3.23
N ILE A 215 10.25 9.46 -4.31
CA ILE A 215 11.43 9.01 -5.04
C ILE A 215 12.12 10.20 -5.70
N HIS A 216 11.36 11.04 -6.41
CA HIS A 216 11.90 12.19 -7.15
C HIS A 216 12.68 13.15 -6.26
N PHE A 217 12.17 13.49 -5.08
CA PHE A 217 12.81 14.42 -4.13
C PHE A 217 13.94 13.81 -3.28
N LYS A 218 14.34 12.55 -3.48
CA LYS A 218 15.50 12.00 -2.76
C LYS A 218 16.78 12.75 -3.12
N ALA A 219 17.61 13.03 -2.12
CA ALA A 219 18.90 13.72 -2.28
C ALA A 219 19.86 13.04 -3.28
N ALA A 220 19.75 11.72 -3.46
CA ALA A 220 20.53 10.98 -4.47
C ALA A 220 20.17 11.35 -5.92
N ASN A 221 19.03 12.00 -6.15
CA ASN A 221 18.60 12.52 -7.45
C ASN A 221 18.96 14.01 -7.63
N SER A 222 19.56 14.64 -6.63
CA SER A 222 20.11 15.99 -6.72
C SER A 222 21.41 15.91 -7.53
N ILE A 223 21.32 16.06 -8.85
CA ILE A 223 22.52 16.20 -9.68
C ILE A 223 23.12 17.60 -9.39
N PRO A 224 24.45 17.73 -9.24
CA PRO A 224 25.07 19.04 -9.08
C PRO A 224 24.69 19.95 -10.25
N THR A 225 24.27 21.18 -9.94
CA THR A 225 24.20 22.25 -10.92
C THR A 225 25.60 22.47 -11.49
N ILE A 226 25.74 22.29 -12.80
CA ILE A 226 26.97 22.62 -13.51
C ILE A 226 26.90 24.12 -13.77
N ASP A 227 27.79 24.89 -13.13
CA ASP A 227 27.99 26.30 -13.47
C ASP A 227 28.43 26.37 -14.93
N ASN A 228 27.61 27.04 -15.73
CA ASN A 228 27.86 27.22 -17.15
C ASN A 228 28.01 28.72 -17.40
N ASP A 229 29.21 29.25 -17.12
CA ASP A 229 29.55 30.68 -17.21
C ASP A 229 29.35 31.31 -18.61
N ASN A 230 29.05 30.50 -19.63
CA ASN A 230 28.84 30.94 -21.02
C ASN A 230 27.36 31.01 -21.44
N ASP A 231 26.41 30.66 -20.59
CA ASP A 231 24.98 30.70 -20.94
C ASP A 231 24.43 32.14 -20.73
N GLN A 232 24.25 32.88 -21.83
CA GLN A 232 23.73 34.27 -21.80
C GLN A 232 22.21 34.35 -21.54
N THR A 233 21.57 33.21 -21.25
CA THR A 233 20.14 33.14 -21.00
C THR A 233 19.80 33.81 -19.67
N ILE A 234 19.07 34.92 -19.71
CA ILE A 234 18.58 35.60 -18.51
C ILE A 234 17.46 34.73 -17.88
N ILE A 235 17.77 34.07 -16.77
CA ILE A 235 16.81 33.28 -16.00
C ILE A 235 16.29 34.14 -14.82
N PRO A 236 14.97 34.23 -14.61
CA PRO A 236 14.44 34.92 -13.43
C PRO A 236 14.94 34.28 -12.14
N GLU A 237 15.37 35.11 -11.20
CA GLU A 237 15.76 34.66 -9.87
C GLU A 237 14.52 34.22 -9.08
N ILE A 238 14.53 32.98 -8.59
CA ILE A 238 13.47 32.42 -7.77
C ILE A 238 14.10 31.96 -6.47
N ASP A 239 13.57 32.44 -5.33
CA ASP A 239 13.98 31.95 -4.01
C ASP A 239 13.46 30.51 -3.81
N LEU A 240 14.29 29.54 -4.17
CA LEU A 240 14.00 28.12 -4.02
C LEU A 240 14.18 27.64 -2.56
N GLU A 241 14.77 28.42 -1.67
CA GLU A 241 14.79 28.09 -0.24
C GLU A 241 13.42 28.35 0.40
N GLN A 242 12.82 29.49 0.04
CA GLN A 242 11.48 29.86 0.45
C GLN A 242 10.39 29.07 -0.29
N TYR A 243 10.51 28.91 -1.62
CA TYR A 243 9.47 28.35 -2.49
C TYR A 243 9.90 27.05 -3.20
N ASN A 244 10.29 26.02 -2.44
CA ASN A 244 10.62 24.73 -3.03
C ASN A 244 9.40 23.86 -3.36
N ALA A 245 9.57 23.02 -4.39
CA ALA A 245 8.54 22.11 -4.90
C ALA A 245 8.04 21.10 -3.87
N GLN A 246 8.90 20.64 -2.95
CA GLN A 246 8.51 19.67 -1.91
C GLN A 246 7.48 20.28 -0.95
N LYS A 247 7.75 21.47 -0.41
CA LYS A 247 6.82 22.18 0.49
C LYS A 247 5.49 22.48 -0.20
N VAL A 248 5.53 22.90 -1.48
CA VAL A 248 4.33 23.14 -2.28
C VAL A 248 3.52 21.84 -2.42
N TYR A 249 4.19 20.72 -2.66
CA TYR A 249 3.54 19.42 -2.76
C TYR A 249 2.93 18.96 -1.42
N GLU A 250 3.64 19.14 -0.30
CA GLU A 250 3.12 18.80 1.03
C GLU A 250 1.85 19.58 1.37
N ALA A 251 1.82 20.88 1.08
CA ALA A 251 0.63 21.71 1.23
C ALA A 251 -0.53 21.21 0.34
N PHE A 252 -0.24 20.90 -0.93
CA PHE A 252 -1.23 20.34 -1.86
C PHE A 252 -1.76 18.96 -1.40
N LYS A 253 -0.89 18.11 -0.85
CA LYS A 253 -1.24 16.81 -0.28
C LYS A 253 -2.21 16.97 0.89
N TYR A 254 -1.88 17.84 1.84
CA TYR A 254 -2.75 18.14 2.98
C TYR A 254 -4.13 18.64 2.52
N LEU A 255 -4.15 19.61 1.60
CA LEU A 255 -5.39 20.15 1.05
C LEU A 255 -6.25 19.07 0.38
N THR A 256 -5.62 18.21 -0.42
CA THR A 256 -6.29 17.08 -1.10
C THR A 256 -6.90 16.10 -0.09
N MET A 257 -6.17 15.77 0.97
CA MET A 257 -6.67 14.92 2.06
C MET A 257 -7.85 15.59 2.78
N ALA A 258 -7.77 16.88 3.07
CA ALA A 258 -8.86 17.61 3.72
C ALA A 258 -10.13 17.64 2.84
N LEU A 259 -9.98 17.88 1.53
CA LEU A 259 -11.08 17.86 0.56
C LEU A 259 -11.74 16.48 0.45
N SER A 260 -10.99 15.39 0.63
CA SER A 260 -11.56 14.03 0.68
C SER A 260 -12.53 13.81 1.86
N GLN A 261 -12.51 14.67 2.88
CA GLN A 261 -13.41 14.61 4.03
C GLN A 261 -14.65 15.52 3.86
N GLN A 262 -14.76 16.26 2.77
CA GLN A 262 -15.81 17.27 2.57
C GLN A 262 -17.22 16.72 2.83
N VAL A 263 -17.54 15.52 2.34
CA VAL A 263 -18.87 14.92 2.52
C VAL A 263 -19.14 14.64 3.99
N LYS A 264 -18.18 14.07 4.73
CA LYS A 264 -18.31 13.81 6.17
C LYS A 264 -18.45 15.11 6.96
N VAL A 265 -17.68 16.14 6.61
CA VAL A 265 -17.76 17.47 7.23
C VAL A 265 -19.15 18.08 7.02
N ASN A 266 -19.70 18.00 5.81
CA ASN A 266 -21.04 18.48 5.50
C ASN A 266 -22.13 17.66 6.21
N GLN A 267 -21.97 16.33 6.33
CA GLN A 267 -22.86 15.47 7.11
C GLN A 267 -22.84 15.81 8.59
N ALA A 268 -21.65 16.01 9.17
CA ALA A 268 -21.49 16.42 10.56
C ALA A 268 -22.17 17.78 10.81
N LEU A 269 -21.98 18.75 9.90
CA LEU A 269 -22.65 20.05 9.99
C LEU A 269 -24.18 19.91 9.99
N LYS A 270 -24.74 19.09 9.10
CA LYS A 270 -26.18 18.80 9.05
C LYS A 270 -26.68 18.14 10.34
N ALA A 271 -25.92 17.20 10.92
CA ALA A 271 -26.30 16.55 12.18
C ALA A 271 -26.36 17.53 13.36
N TYR A 272 -25.44 18.51 13.40
CA TYR A 272 -25.53 19.58 14.38
C TYR A 272 -26.72 20.50 14.14
N ASP A 273 -26.95 20.91 12.89
CA ASP A 273 -27.98 21.90 12.55
C ASP A 273 -29.41 21.35 12.67
N ASN A 274 -29.64 20.11 12.23
CA ASN A 274 -30.98 19.51 12.13
C ASN A 274 -31.29 18.46 13.22
N GLY A 275 -30.33 18.20 14.11
CA GLY A 275 -30.50 17.23 15.19
C GLY A 275 -30.12 17.90 16.50
N ILE A 276 -28.82 17.90 16.80
CA ILE A 276 -28.31 18.27 18.13
C ILE A 276 -28.81 19.65 18.58
N LEU A 277 -28.60 20.71 17.78
CA LEU A 277 -28.99 22.06 18.18
C LEU A 277 -30.51 22.26 18.17
N GLN A 278 -31.23 21.51 17.35
CA GLN A 278 -32.68 21.51 17.33
C GLN A 278 -33.26 20.86 18.59
N ASP A 279 -32.66 19.76 19.07
CA ASP A 279 -33.05 19.12 20.34
C ASP A 279 -32.81 20.04 21.54
N TYR A 280 -31.73 20.83 21.54
CA TYR A 280 -31.52 21.86 22.57
C TYR A 280 -32.64 22.92 22.56
N LEU A 281 -33.11 23.35 21.38
CA LEU A 281 -34.23 24.30 21.29
C LEU A 281 -35.52 23.65 21.80
N HIS A 282 -35.84 22.44 21.33
CA HIS A 282 -37.03 21.72 21.78
C HIS A 282 -37.02 21.45 23.29
N THR A 283 -35.87 21.15 23.88
CA THR A 283 -35.75 20.96 25.33
C THR A 283 -36.17 22.22 26.10
N VAL A 284 -35.80 23.39 25.61
CA VAL A 284 -36.21 24.69 26.19
C VAL A 284 -37.69 24.96 25.96
N GLU A 285 -38.26 24.51 24.84
CA GLU A 285 -39.68 24.69 24.52
C GLU A 285 -40.60 23.80 25.37
N VAL A 286 -40.19 22.57 25.69
CA VAL A 286 -41.04 21.56 26.32
C VAL A 286 -40.83 21.38 27.82
N THR A 287 -39.72 21.88 28.37
CA THR A 287 -39.37 21.71 29.79
C THR A 287 -39.56 23.02 30.54
N ASP A 288 -40.16 22.95 31.73
CA ASP A 288 -40.20 24.10 32.63
C ASP A 288 -38.76 24.47 33.06
N ILE A 289 -38.42 25.75 32.97
CA ILE A 289 -37.08 26.26 33.26
C ILE A 289 -36.68 25.95 34.70
N GLU A 290 -37.63 25.93 35.63
CA GLU A 290 -37.39 25.61 37.04
C GLU A 290 -36.94 24.15 37.25
N GLN A 291 -37.26 23.26 36.31
CA GLN A 291 -36.89 21.84 36.36
C GLN A 291 -35.56 21.54 35.66
N LEU A 292 -35.00 22.53 34.95
CA LEU A 292 -33.79 22.38 34.16
C LEU A 292 -32.55 22.73 35.00
N ASP A 293 -31.51 21.87 34.98
CA ASP A 293 -30.17 22.28 35.41
C ASP A 293 -29.58 23.25 34.38
N THR A 294 -29.91 24.54 34.56
CA THR A 294 -29.59 25.61 33.63
C THR A 294 -28.09 25.77 33.40
N ILE A 295 -27.27 25.60 34.44
CA ILE A 295 -25.82 25.74 34.34
C ILE A 295 -25.24 24.63 33.47
N ARG A 296 -25.65 23.37 33.72
CA ARG A 296 -25.17 22.23 32.93
C ARG A 296 -25.67 22.30 31.50
N PHE A 297 -26.93 22.68 31.30
CA PHE A 297 -27.53 22.85 29.98
C PHE A 297 -26.78 23.90 29.15
N VAL A 298 -26.57 25.10 29.70
CA VAL A 298 -25.87 26.19 29.00
C VAL A 298 -24.43 25.80 28.65
N ARG A 299 -23.71 25.11 29.55
CA ARG A 299 -22.35 24.61 29.26
C ARG A 299 -22.33 23.62 28.09
N GLN A 300 -23.27 22.69 28.07
CA GLN A 300 -23.36 21.70 26.98
C GLN A 300 -23.76 22.34 25.65
N LEU A 301 -24.69 23.31 25.67
CA LEU A 301 -25.07 24.09 24.50
C LEU A 301 -23.87 24.89 23.95
N GLN A 302 -23.13 25.58 24.82
CA GLN A 302 -21.93 26.32 24.43
C GLN A 302 -20.87 25.42 23.81
N LYS A 303 -20.61 24.25 24.41
CA LYS A 303 -19.67 23.25 23.87
C LYS A 303 -20.10 22.78 22.48
N SER A 304 -21.37 22.43 22.32
CA SER A 304 -21.94 21.95 21.05
C SER A 304 -21.88 23.03 19.97
N ARG A 305 -22.20 24.28 20.32
CA ARG A 305 -22.11 25.45 19.43
C ARG A 305 -20.68 25.73 18.97
N LYS A 306 -19.68 25.62 19.87
CA LYS A 306 -18.26 25.78 19.53
C LYS A 306 -17.78 24.69 18.57
N ALA A 307 -18.11 23.42 18.84
CA ALA A 307 -17.78 22.30 17.96
C ALA A 307 -18.42 22.47 16.56
N ARG A 308 -19.70 22.81 16.51
CA ARG A 308 -20.40 23.13 15.26
C ARG A 308 -19.72 24.27 14.49
N ARG A 309 -19.25 25.32 15.19
CA ARG A 309 -18.56 26.45 14.54
C ARG A 309 -17.29 26.02 13.81
N GLN A 310 -16.46 25.20 14.46
CA GLN A 310 -15.24 24.66 13.85
C GLN A 310 -15.55 23.85 12.57
N ILE A 311 -16.59 23.01 12.64
CA ILE A 311 -17.04 22.21 11.49
C ILE A 311 -17.58 23.11 10.37
N LYS A 312 -18.34 24.16 10.71
CA LYS A 312 -18.85 25.12 9.73
C LYS A 312 -17.72 25.88 9.02
N ASP A 313 -16.72 26.34 9.76
CA ASP A 313 -15.60 27.08 9.20
C ASP A 313 -14.79 26.17 8.25
N LEU A 314 -14.56 24.91 8.62
CA LEU A 314 -13.95 23.92 7.73
C LEU A 314 -14.82 23.63 6.50
N ALA A 315 -16.13 23.42 6.68
CA ALA A 315 -17.07 23.19 5.58
C ALA A 315 -17.05 24.34 4.58
N LEU A 316 -17.03 25.59 5.06
CA LEU A 316 -16.96 26.78 4.21
C LEU A 316 -15.72 26.77 3.33
N LEU A 317 -14.55 26.50 3.92
CA LEU A 317 -13.29 26.45 3.19
C LEU A 317 -13.30 25.32 2.15
N LEU A 318 -13.63 24.08 2.57
CA LEU A 318 -13.64 22.92 1.67
C LEU A 318 -14.64 23.08 0.53
N ASN A 319 -15.85 23.57 0.82
CA ASN A 319 -16.87 23.82 -0.20
C ASN A 319 -16.48 24.95 -1.17
N THR A 320 -15.75 25.95 -0.70
CA THR A 320 -15.26 27.03 -1.57
C THR A 320 -14.15 26.51 -2.48
N ILE A 321 -13.20 25.75 -1.93
CA ILE A 321 -12.08 25.21 -2.70
C ILE A 321 -12.59 24.18 -3.72
N SER A 322 -13.49 23.26 -3.33
CA SER A 322 -14.01 22.24 -4.24
C SER A 322 -14.75 22.83 -5.45
N LYS A 323 -15.39 24.00 -5.28
CA LYS A 323 -16.08 24.70 -6.37
C LYS A 323 -15.12 25.34 -7.38
N ASN A 324 -13.93 25.73 -6.93
CA ASN A 324 -12.99 26.51 -7.72
C ASN A 324 -11.77 25.69 -8.19
N MET A 325 -11.54 24.50 -7.62
CA MET A 325 -10.35 23.69 -7.91
C MET A 325 -10.72 22.25 -8.26
N ASN A 326 -10.36 21.83 -9.48
CA ASN A 326 -10.52 20.44 -9.92
C ASN A 326 -9.29 19.61 -9.52
N ILE A 327 -9.30 19.11 -8.29
CA ILE A 327 -8.22 18.29 -7.71
C ILE A 327 -7.93 17.03 -8.53
N GLU A 328 -8.96 16.36 -9.03
CA GLU A 328 -8.78 15.15 -9.85
C GLU A 328 -7.98 15.46 -11.13
N LYS A 329 -8.31 16.57 -11.81
CA LYS A 329 -7.58 17.02 -13.00
C LYS A 329 -6.12 17.34 -12.65
N ILE A 330 -5.88 18.06 -11.56
CA ILE A 330 -4.52 18.39 -11.11
C ILE A 330 -3.70 17.12 -10.85
N LEU A 331 -4.25 16.18 -10.07
CA LEU A 331 -3.58 14.92 -9.75
C LEU A 331 -3.26 14.10 -11.00
N LYS A 332 -4.19 14.01 -11.96
CA LYS A 332 -3.96 13.32 -13.24
C LYS A 332 -2.87 13.99 -14.06
N SER A 333 -2.93 15.32 -14.18
CA SER A 333 -1.94 16.09 -14.95
C SER A 333 -0.54 15.97 -14.35
N LEU A 334 -0.42 15.99 -13.02
CA LEU A 334 0.85 15.78 -12.34
C LEU A 334 1.35 14.34 -12.54
N GLY A 335 0.54 13.33 -12.26
CA GLY A 335 0.95 11.92 -12.38
C GLY A 335 1.29 11.45 -13.79
N GLN A 336 0.83 12.16 -14.82
CA GLN A 336 1.16 11.89 -16.23
C GLN A 336 2.43 12.61 -16.70
N ASN A 337 3.00 13.52 -15.92
CA ASN A 337 4.13 14.32 -16.36
C ASN A 337 5.41 13.45 -16.44
N PRO A 338 6.01 13.28 -17.63
CA PRO A 338 7.18 12.41 -17.81
C PRO A 338 8.40 12.87 -17.01
N SER A 339 8.50 14.17 -16.72
CA SER A 339 9.63 14.76 -15.98
C SER A 339 9.72 14.22 -14.54
N LEU A 340 8.61 13.76 -13.96
CA LEU A 340 8.58 13.18 -12.61
C LEU A 340 9.11 11.74 -12.55
N LYS A 341 9.37 11.10 -13.70
CA LYS A 341 9.91 9.73 -13.77
C LYS A 341 11.45 9.68 -13.78
N ASN A 342 12.12 10.77 -13.42
CA ASN A 342 13.57 10.95 -13.57
C ASN A 342 14.04 10.66 -15.02
N GLN A 343 13.24 11.08 -16.02
CA GLN A 343 13.57 10.93 -17.44
C GLN A 343 13.89 12.31 -18.01
N TYR A 344 15.17 12.58 -18.27
CA TYR A 344 15.60 13.82 -18.88
C TYR A 344 15.51 13.73 -20.41
N HIS A 345 14.87 14.71 -21.03
CA HIS A 345 14.85 14.89 -22.48
C HIS A 345 15.52 16.23 -22.78
N TYR A 346 16.68 16.20 -23.42
CA TYR A 346 17.41 17.41 -23.80
C TYR A 346 16.58 18.23 -24.79
N ARG A 347 16.20 19.44 -24.41
CA ARG A 347 15.45 20.38 -25.26
C ARG A 347 16.35 21.42 -25.91
N ASN A 348 17.44 21.79 -25.24
CA ASN A 348 18.50 22.61 -25.82
C ASN A 348 19.58 21.69 -26.41
N HIS A 349 19.82 21.84 -27.71
CA HIS A 349 20.78 21.02 -28.45
C HIS A 349 22.24 21.25 -28.01
N GLU A 350 22.61 22.48 -27.65
CA GLU A 350 23.96 22.82 -27.20
C GLU A 350 24.24 22.26 -25.80
N THR A 351 23.32 22.50 -24.85
CA THR A 351 23.39 21.94 -23.49
C THR A 351 23.35 20.41 -23.52
N GLY A 352 22.55 19.83 -24.42
CA GLY A 352 22.49 18.39 -24.61
C GLY A 352 23.80 17.77 -25.08
N LYS A 353 24.52 18.42 -26.01
CA LYS A 353 25.86 17.98 -26.42
C LYS A 353 26.86 18.03 -25.27
N ILE A 354 26.89 19.11 -24.51
CA ILE A 354 27.82 19.28 -23.37
C ILE A 354 27.59 18.17 -22.33
N LEU A 355 26.33 17.94 -21.93
CA LEU A 355 25.97 16.94 -20.92
C LEU A 355 26.18 15.48 -21.40
N LEU A 356 25.92 15.18 -22.68
CA LEU A 356 26.25 13.89 -23.28
C LEU A 356 27.75 13.60 -23.24
N THR A 357 28.59 14.62 -23.45
CA THR A 357 30.04 14.49 -23.40
C THR A 357 30.53 14.19 -21.97
N GLN A 358 29.83 14.71 -20.96
CA GLN A 358 30.13 14.47 -19.54
C GLN A 358 29.65 13.08 -19.05
N LEU A 359 28.53 12.59 -19.57
CA LEU A 359 28.03 11.23 -19.30
C LEU A 359 28.89 10.13 -19.95
N ASN A 360 29.57 10.44 -21.05
CA ASN A 360 30.43 9.52 -21.78
C ASN A 360 31.90 9.52 -21.30
N LYS A 361 32.22 10.08 -20.12
CA LYS A 361 33.51 9.81 -19.47
C LYS A 361 33.53 8.36 -18.99
N THR A 362 33.89 7.46 -19.89
CA THR A 362 34.40 6.12 -19.59
C THR A 362 35.70 6.25 -18.80
N GLU A 363 35.71 5.69 -17.59
CA GLU A 363 36.89 4.94 -17.13
C GLU A 363 37.00 3.64 -17.93
#